data_AF-A0A0R2NYV6-F1
#
_entry.id   AF-A0A0R2NYV6-F1
#
_cell.length_a   1.000
_cell.length_b   1.000
_cell.length_c   1.000
_cell.angle_alpha   90.00
_cell.angle_beta   90.00
_cell.angle_gamma   90.00
#
_symmetry.space_group_name_H-M   'P 1'
#
loop_
_entity.id
_entity.type
_entity.pdbx_description
1 polymer ?
#
loop_
_entity_poly.entity_id
_entity_poly.type
_entity_poly.pdbx_seq_one_letter_code
_entity_poly.pdbx_strand_id
1 'polypeptide(L)'
;MVDYYKANKTSKSLKAGLCVAGGGMSWGAHSVFSALGADAYYFKSNGSINKSRSFNPNTFGNNVKKFLMDGKKSNGFFPATDTGCKDNFLAGDVPFAIIGNWEWNDYKAKGFTMNLMPVPGASAGRSGNAFGSVSGALLTTFAAANGVEAAAKSLLVDFFGSTAGQVAYQLNEKRPPAEKGASTDATVTDGQKGFGASAAAASIPQVGAILNGPSGTSYWDSAPAYWTAVLVDGKDAVKEAKKLVSIWRANLRAAYSDL
;
A
#
# COMPACT_ATOMS: atom_id res chain seq x y z
N MET A 1 -2.86 15.42 10.49
CA MET A 1 -1.88 14.45 11.06
C MET A 1 -0.57 15.11 11.43
N VAL A 2 0.14 15.76 10.49
CA VAL A 2 1.44 16.42 10.76
C VAL A 2 1.36 17.45 11.88
N ASP A 3 0.37 18.35 11.84
CA ASP A 3 0.22 19.39 12.86
C ASP A 3 -0.05 18.80 14.25
N TYR A 4 -0.90 17.76 14.32
CA TYR A 4 -1.15 17.03 15.55
C TYR A 4 0.15 16.45 16.13
N TYR A 5 0.96 15.77 15.29
CA TYR A 5 2.25 15.24 15.74
C TYR A 5 3.17 16.35 16.25
N LYS A 6 3.35 17.43 15.49
CA LYS A 6 4.23 18.55 15.90
C LYS A 6 3.78 19.18 17.23
N ALA A 7 2.48 19.36 17.42
CA ALA A 7 1.93 19.95 18.65
C ALA A 7 2.02 19.01 19.87
N ASN A 8 2.05 17.69 19.66
CA ASN A 8 1.97 16.70 20.75
C ASN A 8 3.25 15.88 20.95
N LYS A 9 4.27 16.03 20.09
CA LYS A 9 5.48 15.21 20.10
C LYS A 9 6.14 15.17 21.48
N THR A 10 6.39 16.33 22.08
CA THR A 10 7.07 16.42 23.38
C THR A 10 6.15 16.04 24.53
N SER A 11 4.93 16.56 24.56
CA SER A 11 4.00 16.35 25.68
C SER A 11 3.49 14.91 25.80
N LYS A 12 3.45 14.18 24.68
CA LYS A 12 3.04 12.77 24.62
C LYS A 12 4.21 11.81 24.32
N SER A 13 5.45 12.29 24.32
CA SER A 13 6.64 11.49 24.02
C SER A 13 6.56 10.68 22.71
N LEU A 14 5.91 11.25 21.68
CA LEU A 14 5.65 10.52 20.43
C LEU A 14 6.96 10.25 19.68
N LYS A 15 7.16 8.98 19.30
CA LYS A 15 8.33 8.54 18.52
C LYS A 15 8.21 8.92 17.05
N ALA A 16 6.99 8.89 16.51
CA ALA A 16 6.66 9.33 15.17
C ALA A 16 5.20 9.79 15.09
N GLY A 17 4.80 10.41 13.98
CA GLY A 17 3.42 10.80 13.72
C GLY A 17 2.65 9.74 12.93
N LEU A 18 3.28 9.16 11.92
CA LEU A 18 2.77 8.09 11.08
C LEU A 18 3.89 7.08 10.86
N CYS A 19 3.62 5.78 10.94
CA CYS A 19 4.58 4.76 10.56
C CYS A 19 3.93 3.61 9.78
N VAL A 20 4.77 2.77 9.14
CA VAL A 20 4.32 1.59 8.42
C VAL A 20 4.48 0.36 9.31
N ALA A 21 3.38 -0.30 9.66
CA ALA A 21 3.38 -1.57 10.37
C ALA A 21 3.20 -2.76 9.40
N GLY A 22 2.49 -2.55 8.29
CA GLY A 22 2.24 -3.58 7.28
C GLY A 22 2.89 -3.27 5.92
N GLY A 23 3.66 -4.24 5.40
CA GLY A 23 4.12 -4.27 4.01
C GLY A 23 5.41 -3.50 3.76
N GLY A 24 6.01 -2.96 4.82
CA GLY A 24 7.31 -2.29 4.76
C GLY A 24 7.35 -1.05 3.87
N MET A 25 8.56 -0.54 3.72
CA MET A 25 8.80 0.77 3.08
C MET A 25 8.67 0.77 1.55
N SER A 26 8.51 -0.40 0.94
CA SER A 26 8.25 -0.53 -0.50
C SER A 26 6.76 -0.68 -0.80
N TRP A 27 6.01 -1.47 -0.01
CA TRP A 27 4.59 -1.71 -0.27
C TRP A 27 3.67 -0.81 0.57
N GLY A 28 3.80 -0.83 1.90
CA GLY A 28 2.93 -0.05 2.80
C GLY A 28 3.12 1.46 2.65
N ALA A 29 4.37 1.90 2.53
CA ALA A 29 4.69 3.32 2.34
C ALA A 29 4.23 3.89 0.97
N HIS A 30 3.73 3.07 0.05
CA HIS A 30 3.16 3.56 -1.21
C HIS A 30 2.03 4.57 -0.97
N SER A 31 1.21 4.33 0.06
CA SER A 31 0.16 5.23 0.49
C SER A 31 0.67 6.63 0.84
N VAL A 32 1.88 6.75 1.40
CA VAL A 32 2.53 8.04 1.70
C VAL A 32 3.09 8.70 0.45
N PHE A 33 3.70 7.93 -0.46
CA PHE A 33 4.09 8.45 -1.78
C PHE A 33 2.89 9.06 -2.50
N SER A 34 1.80 8.30 -2.59
CA SER A 34 0.58 8.69 -3.28
C SER A 34 -0.09 9.91 -2.62
N ALA A 35 -0.19 9.92 -1.28
CA ALA A 35 -0.72 11.05 -0.52
C ALA A 35 0.04 12.36 -0.79
N LEU A 36 1.35 12.27 -1.03
CA LEU A 36 2.20 13.41 -1.34
C LEU A 36 2.29 13.73 -2.85
N GLY A 37 1.58 12.98 -3.68
CA GLY A 37 1.41 13.25 -5.12
C GLY A 37 2.26 12.38 -6.03
N ALA A 38 2.70 11.20 -5.58
CA ALA A 38 3.44 10.25 -6.40
C ALA A 38 2.84 8.84 -6.35
N ASP A 39 2.22 8.40 -7.45
CA ASP A 39 1.94 6.99 -7.71
C ASP A 39 2.99 6.36 -8.63
N ALA A 40 3.14 5.02 -8.53
CA ALA A 40 4.07 4.24 -9.37
C ALA A 40 3.67 4.29 -10.85
N TYR A 41 2.36 4.32 -11.10
CA TYR A 41 1.72 4.49 -12.40
C TYR A 41 0.32 5.07 -12.18
N TYR A 42 -0.31 5.50 -13.28
CA TYR A 42 -1.62 6.14 -13.25
C TYR A 42 -2.56 5.42 -14.18
N PHE A 43 -3.86 5.51 -13.88
CA PHE A 43 -4.92 5.01 -14.76
C PHE A 43 -5.51 6.14 -15.61
N LYS A 44 -6.00 5.76 -16.80
CA LYS A 44 -6.94 6.56 -17.58
C LYS A 44 -8.36 6.36 -17.03
N SER A 45 -9.30 7.22 -17.44
CA SER A 45 -10.70 7.10 -17.05
C SER A 45 -11.35 5.78 -17.46
N ASN A 46 -10.86 5.12 -18.52
CA ASN A 46 -11.33 3.82 -18.98
C ASN A 46 -10.71 2.62 -18.23
N GLY A 47 -9.96 2.85 -17.15
CA GLY A 47 -9.35 1.79 -16.35
C GLY A 47 -8.08 1.17 -16.94
N SER A 48 -7.63 1.60 -18.11
CA SER A 48 -6.31 1.19 -18.65
C SER A 48 -5.17 2.01 -18.03
N ILE A 49 -3.97 1.44 -18.00
CA ILE A 49 -2.78 2.15 -17.52
C ILE A 49 -2.41 3.29 -18.47
N ASN A 50 -2.15 4.46 -17.89
CA ASN A 50 -1.71 5.64 -18.61
C ASN A 50 -0.20 5.59 -18.86
N LYS A 51 0.16 5.00 -20.01
CA LYS A 51 1.54 4.81 -20.47
C LYS A 51 2.35 6.12 -20.59
N SER A 52 1.72 7.29 -20.72
CA SER A 52 2.41 8.57 -20.91
C SER A 52 2.48 9.44 -19.64
N ARG A 53 1.88 9.01 -18.53
CA ARG A 53 1.80 9.81 -17.30
C ARG A 53 2.75 9.28 -16.23
N SER A 54 3.41 10.21 -15.55
CA SER A 54 4.15 9.96 -14.31
C SER A 54 3.82 11.05 -13.30
N PHE A 55 4.27 10.89 -12.05
CA PHE A 55 4.18 11.95 -11.05
C PHE A 55 5.07 13.14 -11.43
N ASN A 56 4.74 14.32 -10.87
CA ASN A 56 5.57 15.53 -10.97
C ASN A 56 6.57 15.55 -9.81
N PRO A 57 7.89 15.44 -10.07
CA PRO A 57 8.89 15.34 -9.01
C PRO A 57 9.05 16.63 -8.21
N ASN A 58 8.75 17.80 -8.80
CA ASN A 58 8.79 19.08 -8.07
C ASN A 58 7.62 19.16 -7.08
N THR A 59 6.40 18.80 -7.51
CA THR A 59 5.24 18.77 -6.62
C THR A 59 5.44 17.78 -5.48
N PHE A 60 5.80 16.54 -5.80
CA PHE A 60 6.04 15.50 -4.80
C PHE A 60 7.17 15.89 -3.83
N GLY A 61 8.34 16.29 -4.34
CA GLY A 61 9.47 16.69 -3.51
C GLY A 61 9.17 17.92 -2.63
N ASN A 62 8.40 18.89 -3.12
CA ASN A 62 7.99 20.04 -2.34
C ASN A 62 6.98 19.66 -1.23
N ASN A 63 6.07 18.73 -1.50
CA ASN A 63 5.19 18.19 -0.47
C ASN A 63 5.98 17.43 0.60
N VAL A 64 6.97 16.62 0.21
CA VAL A 64 7.89 15.96 1.16
C VAL A 64 8.62 16.99 2.02
N LYS A 65 9.17 18.05 1.43
CA LYS A 65 9.80 19.15 2.18
C LYS A 65 8.83 19.80 3.17
N LYS A 66 7.62 20.12 2.72
CA LYS A 66 6.60 20.81 3.52
C LYS A 66 6.15 19.96 4.72
N PHE A 67 5.90 18.68 4.51
CA PHE A 67 5.22 17.84 5.49
C PHE A 67 6.15 16.95 6.30
N LEU A 68 7.29 16.54 5.76
CA LEU A 68 8.17 15.53 6.37
C LEU A 68 9.54 16.07 6.79
N MET A 69 9.92 17.28 6.37
CA MET A 69 11.24 17.84 6.64
C MET A 69 11.19 19.03 7.61
N ASP A 70 12.32 19.27 8.26
CA ASP A 70 12.70 20.49 8.96
C ASP A 70 14.12 20.87 8.48
N GLY A 71 14.18 21.83 7.54
CA GLY A 71 15.39 22.13 6.79
C GLY A 71 15.89 20.91 5.98
N LYS A 72 17.11 20.44 6.29
CA LYS A 72 17.74 19.27 5.63
C LYS A 72 17.50 17.94 6.36
N LYS A 73 16.78 17.94 7.48
CA LYS A 73 16.54 16.74 8.29
C LYS A 73 15.06 16.36 8.27
N SER A 74 14.76 15.09 8.54
CA SER A 74 13.38 14.68 8.83
C SER A 74 12.86 15.42 10.06
N ASN A 75 11.58 15.81 10.05
CA ASN A 75 10.91 16.36 11.23
C ASN A 75 10.44 15.27 12.21
N GLY A 76 10.67 13.99 11.88
CA GLY A 76 10.30 12.81 12.67
C GLY A 76 8.85 12.35 12.49
N PHE A 77 8.04 13.02 11.66
CA PHE A 77 6.65 12.61 11.44
C PHE A 77 6.56 11.22 10.80
N PHE A 78 7.37 10.94 9.78
CA PHE A 78 7.38 9.68 9.05
C PHE A 78 8.81 9.09 9.05
N PRO A 79 9.04 7.92 9.68
CA PRO A 79 10.32 7.24 9.65
C PRO A 79 10.58 6.57 8.29
N ALA A 80 11.85 6.45 7.88
CA ALA A 80 12.25 5.69 6.70
C ALA A 80 12.37 4.17 6.97
N THR A 81 11.72 3.67 8.01
CA THR A 81 11.71 2.26 8.40
C THR A 81 10.35 1.88 8.99
N ASP A 82 9.98 0.64 8.80
CA ASP A 82 8.82 -0.04 9.42
C ASP A 82 9.17 -0.70 10.77
N THR A 83 10.46 -0.78 11.11
CA THR A 83 10.95 -1.43 12.33
C THR A 83 10.28 -0.86 13.57
N GLY A 84 9.64 -1.72 14.37
CA GLY A 84 9.01 -1.37 15.64
C GLY A 84 7.74 -0.53 15.52
N CYS A 85 7.22 -0.26 14.31
CA CYS A 85 6.03 0.57 14.14
C CYS A 85 4.82 0.00 14.87
N LYS A 86 4.55 -1.30 14.70
CA LYS A 86 3.41 -1.98 15.33
C LYS A 86 3.44 -1.83 16.85
N ASP A 87 4.57 -2.15 17.48
CA ASP A 87 4.70 -2.07 18.93
C ASP A 87 4.53 -0.65 19.43
N ASN A 88 5.14 0.33 18.75
CA ASN A 88 5.00 1.74 19.10
C ASN A 88 3.56 2.24 18.92
N PHE A 89 2.84 1.79 17.89
CA PHE A 89 1.43 2.12 17.69
C PHE A 89 0.55 1.51 18.79
N LEU A 90 0.76 0.23 19.11
CA LEU A 90 0.03 -0.45 20.19
C LEU A 90 0.33 0.13 21.58
N ALA A 91 1.52 0.71 21.78
CA ALA A 91 1.88 1.43 22.99
C ALA A 91 1.33 2.87 23.05
N GLY A 92 0.81 3.41 21.94
CA GLY A 92 0.35 4.80 21.84
C GLY A 92 1.46 5.82 21.56
N ASP A 93 2.70 5.37 21.33
CA ASP A 93 3.86 6.20 21.02
C ASP A 93 3.85 6.72 19.57
N VAL A 94 3.02 6.11 18.72
CA VAL A 94 2.72 6.59 17.37
C VAL A 94 1.20 6.66 17.20
N PRO A 95 0.64 7.82 16.83
CA PRO A 95 -0.82 7.99 16.79
C PRO A 95 -1.48 7.41 15.54
N PHE A 96 -0.73 7.18 14.46
CA PHE A 96 -1.26 6.66 13.19
C PHE A 96 -0.35 5.57 12.61
N ALA A 97 -0.93 4.47 12.14
CA ALA A 97 -0.19 3.39 11.50
C ALA A 97 -0.83 2.97 10.17
N ILE A 98 0.02 2.66 9.19
CA ILE A 98 -0.38 1.96 7.96
C ILE A 98 -0.25 0.46 8.24
N ILE A 99 -1.37 -0.25 8.22
CA ILE A 99 -1.45 -1.65 8.62
C ILE A 99 -1.81 -2.57 7.44
N GLY A 100 -1.50 -3.85 7.58
CA GLY A 100 -1.88 -4.89 6.62
C GLY A 100 -3.04 -5.76 7.12
N ASN A 101 -3.77 -6.40 6.20
CA ASN A 101 -4.89 -7.27 6.55
C ASN A 101 -4.46 -8.62 7.17
N TRP A 102 -3.17 -8.93 7.22
CA TRP A 102 -2.66 -10.14 7.88
C TRP A 102 -2.48 -9.97 9.40
N GLU A 103 -2.57 -8.75 9.91
CA GLU A 103 -2.25 -8.42 11.32
C GLU A 103 -3.41 -7.74 12.08
N TRP A 104 -4.59 -7.63 11.47
CA TRP A 104 -5.70 -6.84 12.01
C TRP A 104 -6.23 -7.35 13.36
N ASN A 105 -6.12 -8.66 13.61
CA ASN A 105 -6.59 -9.28 14.85
C ASN A 105 -5.84 -8.73 16.07
N ASP A 106 -4.56 -8.41 15.94
CA ASP A 106 -3.75 -7.91 17.06
C ASP A 106 -4.21 -6.53 17.51
N TYR A 107 -4.62 -5.68 16.55
CA TYR A 107 -5.20 -4.38 16.85
C TYR A 107 -6.60 -4.53 17.48
N LYS A 108 -7.45 -5.43 16.95
CA LYS A 108 -8.77 -5.67 17.56
C LYS A 108 -8.65 -6.20 19.00
N ALA A 109 -7.69 -7.08 19.27
CA ALA A 109 -7.39 -7.57 20.62
C ALA A 109 -6.94 -6.44 21.58
N LYS A 110 -6.38 -5.35 21.04
CA LYS A 110 -6.02 -4.14 21.79
C LYS A 110 -7.14 -3.09 21.82
N GLY A 111 -8.34 -3.43 21.36
CA GLY A 111 -9.53 -2.58 21.43
C GLY A 111 -9.68 -1.59 20.26
N PHE A 112 -8.84 -1.66 19.24
CA PHE A 112 -8.98 -0.80 18.06
C PHE A 112 -10.17 -1.23 17.19
N THR A 113 -10.95 -0.24 16.75
CA THR A 113 -11.99 -0.44 15.74
C THR A 113 -11.38 -0.52 14.35
N MET A 114 -11.85 -1.44 13.50
CA MET A 114 -11.37 -1.59 12.12
C MET A 114 -12.04 -0.60 11.14
N ASN A 115 -12.28 0.63 11.59
CA ASN A 115 -12.73 1.73 10.72
C ASN A 115 -11.52 2.37 10.05
N LEU A 116 -10.98 1.66 9.05
CA LEU A 116 -9.76 2.06 8.36
C LEU A 116 -10.05 3.18 7.36
N MET A 117 -9.09 4.10 7.24
CA MET A 117 -9.15 5.18 6.26
C MET A 117 -7.85 5.24 5.46
N PRO A 118 -7.90 5.70 4.19
CA PRO A 118 -6.71 6.01 3.43
C PRO A 118 -5.84 7.06 4.12
N VAL A 119 -4.54 7.06 3.82
CA VAL A 119 -3.63 8.12 4.28
C VAL A 119 -4.11 9.46 3.69
N PRO A 120 -4.38 10.50 4.50
CA PRO A 120 -4.79 11.79 3.99
C PRO A 120 -3.73 12.42 3.07
N GLY A 121 -4.19 13.01 1.97
CA GLY A 121 -3.33 13.64 0.98
C GLY A 121 -2.82 15.03 1.39
N ALA A 122 -1.86 15.55 0.61
CA ALA A 122 -1.27 16.88 0.76
C ALA A 122 -2.25 18.05 0.65
N SER A 123 -3.47 17.81 0.15
CA SER A 123 -4.56 18.77 0.04
C SER A 123 -5.87 18.13 0.49
N ALA A 124 -6.78 18.95 1.02
CA ALA A 124 -8.10 18.50 1.46
C ALA A 124 -8.84 17.74 0.35
N GLY A 125 -9.57 16.68 0.73
CA GLY A 125 -10.33 15.84 -0.19
C GLY A 125 -9.50 14.87 -1.04
N ARG A 126 -8.18 14.82 -0.86
CA ARG A 126 -7.32 13.82 -1.50
C ARG A 126 -6.85 12.78 -0.49
N SER A 127 -6.65 11.58 -0.95
CA SER A 127 -6.09 10.44 -0.22
C SER A 127 -4.89 9.88 -0.98
N GLY A 128 -4.02 9.18 -0.27
CA GLY A 128 -3.00 8.33 -0.86
C GLY A 128 -3.56 6.96 -1.18
N ASN A 129 -3.28 6.48 -2.39
CA ASN A 129 -3.58 5.13 -2.82
C ASN A 129 -2.64 4.13 -2.14
N ALA A 130 -3.19 3.09 -1.54
CA ALA A 130 -2.44 1.89 -1.19
C ALA A 130 -2.36 0.93 -2.40
N PHE A 131 -1.45 -0.04 -2.36
CA PHE A 131 -1.60 -1.19 -3.25
C PHE A 131 -2.76 -2.06 -2.76
N GLY A 132 -3.73 -2.30 -3.64
CA GLY A 132 -4.79 -3.27 -3.46
C GLY A 132 -4.40 -4.56 -4.18
N SER A 133 -4.13 -5.63 -3.45
CA SER A 133 -3.78 -6.92 -4.05
C SER A 133 -4.95 -7.88 -3.95
N VAL A 134 -5.27 -8.54 -5.06
CA VAL A 134 -6.25 -9.63 -5.10
C VAL A 134 -5.50 -10.95 -4.98
N SER A 135 -5.91 -11.77 -4.03
CA SER A 135 -5.39 -13.15 -3.91
C SER A 135 -6.24 -14.04 -4.82
N GLY A 136 -5.60 -14.74 -5.75
CA GLY A 136 -6.27 -15.60 -6.72
C GLY A 136 -5.68 -16.99 -6.73
N ALA A 137 -6.54 -17.98 -6.97
CA ALA A 137 -6.12 -19.34 -7.31
C ALA A 137 -5.92 -19.43 -8.84
N LEU A 138 -4.77 -19.93 -9.27
CA LEU A 138 -4.35 -19.96 -10.67
C LEU A 138 -4.21 -21.40 -11.16
N LEU A 139 -4.67 -21.68 -12.38
CA LEU A 139 -4.41 -22.94 -13.06
C LEU A 139 -3.05 -22.88 -13.75
N THR A 140 -2.25 -23.94 -13.62
CA THR A 140 -0.98 -24.07 -14.34
C THR A 140 -1.07 -25.16 -15.40
N THR A 141 -0.21 -25.10 -16.42
CA THR A 141 -0.10 -26.12 -17.48
C THR A 141 0.26 -27.51 -16.95
N PHE A 142 0.76 -27.60 -15.71
CA PHE A 142 1.02 -28.86 -15.01
C PHE A 142 -0.25 -29.72 -14.91
N ALA A 143 -1.42 -29.13 -14.67
CA ALA A 143 -2.67 -29.89 -14.55
C ALA A 143 -3.04 -30.61 -15.85
N ALA A 144 -2.83 -29.95 -17.00
CA ALA A 144 -3.03 -30.55 -18.31
C ALA A 144 -2.01 -31.66 -18.58
N ALA A 145 -0.73 -31.42 -18.30
CA ALA A 145 0.34 -32.39 -18.48
C ALA A 145 0.16 -33.68 -17.65
N ASN A 146 -0.64 -33.62 -16.57
CA ASN A 146 -0.91 -34.74 -15.68
C ASN A 146 -2.36 -35.27 -15.79
N GLY A 147 -3.13 -34.86 -16.80
CA GLY A 147 -4.49 -35.39 -17.04
C GLY A 147 -5.54 -35.00 -16.00
N VAL A 148 -5.27 -33.99 -15.16
CA VAL A 148 -6.17 -33.53 -14.07
C VAL A 148 -6.76 -32.15 -14.32
N GLU A 149 -6.67 -31.64 -15.55
CA GLU A 149 -7.12 -30.29 -15.91
C GLU A 149 -8.60 -30.04 -15.59
N ALA A 150 -9.48 -31.00 -15.91
CA ALA A 150 -10.90 -30.87 -15.65
C ALA A 150 -11.20 -30.73 -14.14
N ALA A 151 -10.56 -31.55 -13.31
CA ALA A 151 -10.71 -31.49 -11.86
C ALA A 151 -10.15 -30.19 -11.28
N ALA A 152 -8.99 -29.73 -11.77
CA ALA A 152 -8.41 -28.46 -11.34
C ALA A 152 -9.29 -27.25 -11.73
N LYS A 153 -9.88 -27.26 -12.92
CA LYS A 153 -10.87 -26.23 -13.34
C LYS A 153 -12.12 -26.25 -12.47
N SER A 154 -12.66 -27.43 -12.17
CA SER A 154 -13.81 -27.57 -11.26
C SER A 154 -13.48 -26.99 -9.88
N LEU A 155 -12.32 -27.29 -9.29
CA LEU A 155 -11.92 -26.69 -8.02
C LEU A 155 -11.87 -25.14 -8.08
N LEU A 156 -11.30 -24.58 -9.15
CA LEU A 156 -11.23 -23.13 -9.31
C LEU A 156 -12.60 -22.47 -9.42
N VAL A 157 -13.52 -23.06 -10.18
CA VAL A 157 -14.85 -22.48 -10.42
C VAL A 157 -15.79 -22.77 -9.26
N ASP A 158 -15.89 -24.03 -8.84
CA ASP A 158 -16.91 -24.51 -7.93
C ASP A 158 -16.58 -24.24 -6.46
N PHE A 159 -15.28 -24.13 -6.11
CA PHE A 159 -14.84 -23.73 -4.78
C PHE A 159 -14.34 -22.28 -4.75
N PHE A 160 -13.23 -21.95 -5.40
CA PHE A 160 -12.66 -20.60 -5.29
C PHE A 160 -13.52 -19.52 -5.96
N GLY A 161 -14.31 -19.85 -6.98
CA GLY A 161 -15.18 -18.92 -7.70
C GLY A 161 -16.59 -18.81 -7.12
N SER A 162 -17.02 -19.73 -6.24
CA SER A 162 -18.38 -19.76 -5.71
C SER A 162 -18.53 -18.96 -4.42
N THR A 163 -19.76 -18.49 -4.16
CA THR A 163 -20.09 -17.80 -2.90
C THR A 163 -19.76 -18.67 -1.70
N ALA A 164 -20.22 -19.93 -1.68
CA ALA A 164 -20.02 -20.82 -0.56
C ALA A 164 -18.53 -21.12 -0.32
N GLY A 165 -17.75 -21.36 -1.37
CA GLY A 165 -16.33 -21.62 -1.24
C GLY A 165 -15.54 -20.38 -0.83
N GLN A 166 -15.89 -19.18 -1.31
CA GLN A 166 -15.29 -17.93 -0.84
C GLN A 166 -15.62 -17.63 0.62
N VAL A 167 -16.85 -17.88 1.08
CA VAL A 167 -17.19 -17.79 2.52
C VAL A 167 -16.29 -18.75 3.32
N ALA A 168 -16.24 -20.03 2.93
CA ALA A 168 -15.42 -21.04 3.60
C ALA A 168 -13.92 -20.70 3.62
N TYR A 169 -13.39 -20.20 2.50
CA TYR A 169 -11.99 -19.80 2.37
C TYR A 169 -11.65 -18.59 3.24
N GLN A 170 -12.51 -17.56 3.23
CA GLN A 170 -12.25 -16.31 3.95
C GLN A 170 -12.48 -16.40 5.47
N LEU A 171 -13.14 -17.44 5.97
CA LEU A 171 -13.12 -17.77 7.40
C LEU A 171 -11.68 -18.03 7.91
N ASN A 172 -10.83 -18.56 7.05
CA ASN A 172 -9.45 -18.92 7.37
C ASN A 172 -8.46 -17.81 6.98
N GLU A 173 -8.56 -17.32 5.74
CA GLU A 173 -7.67 -16.27 5.23
C GLU A 173 -7.95 -14.89 5.82
N LYS A 174 -9.18 -14.64 6.26
CA LYS A 174 -9.61 -13.39 6.89
C LYS A 174 -9.33 -12.14 6.05
N ARG A 175 -9.32 -12.26 4.71
CA ARG A 175 -9.22 -11.13 3.77
C ARG A 175 -10.62 -10.71 3.29
N PRO A 176 -10.79 -9.48 2.78
CA PRO A 176 -12.05 -9.09 2.15
C PRO A 176 -12.39 -10.06 1.01
N PRO A 177 -13.57 -10.70 1.01
CA PRO A 177 -13.99 -11.58 -0.09
C PRO A 177 -14.09 -10.79 -1.40
N ALA A 178 -13.60 -11.38 -2.50
CA ALA A 178 -13.73 -10.79 -3.84
C ALA A 178 -15.08 -11.08 -4.49
N GLU A 179 -15.72 -12.19 -4.11
CA GLU A 179 -17.04 -12.58 -4.61
C GLU A 179 -18.13 -11.78 -3.88
N LYS A 180 -19.09 -11.25 -4.64
CA LYS A 180 -20.08 -10.29 -4.15
C LYS A 180 -21.01 -10.91 -3.10
N GLY A 181 -21.51 -12.11 -3.32
CA GLY A 181 -22.33 -12.82 -2.34
C GLY A 181 -21.59 -13.05 -1.02
N ALA A 182 -20.36 -13.56 -1.10
CA ALA A 182 -19.51 -13.81 0.05
C ALA A 182 -19.18 -12.50 0.81
N SER A 183 -19.02 -11.38 0.10
CA SER A 183 -18.79 -10.07 0.73
C SER A 183 -19.96 -9.56 1.57
N THR A 184 -21.17 -10.09 1.34
CA THR A 184 -22.39 -9.75 2.08
C THR A 184 -22.77 -10.78 3.15
N ASP A 185 -22.00 -11.87 3.28
CA ASP A 185 -22.27 -12.92 4.26
C ASP A 185 -22.14 -12.40 5.71
N ALA A 186 -22.93 -12.95 6.61
CA ALA A 186 -22.96 -12.54 8.02
C ALA A 186 -21.64 -12.81 8.76
N THR A 187 -20.83 -13.76 8.28
CA THR A 187 -19.53 -14.10 8.86
C THR A 187 -18.41 -13.11 8.51
N VAL A 188 -18.65 -12.18 7.58
CA VAL A 188 -17.65 -11.16 7.21
C VAL A 188 -17.38 -10.25 8.40
N THR A 189 -16.15 -10.32 8.88
CA THR A 189 -15.67 -9.60 10.07
C THR A 189 -15.51 -8.11 9.83
N ASP A 190 -15.46 -7.33 10.91
CA ASP A 190 -15.20 -5.88 10.84
C ASP A 190 -13.85 -5.58 10.17
N GLY A 191 -12.84 -6.43 10.38
CA GLY A 191 -11.54 -6.31 9.71
C GLY A 191 -11.69 -6.41 8.20
N GLN A 192 -12.36 -7.46 7.72
CA GLN A 192 -12.61 -7.65 6.30
C GLN A 192 -13.42 -6.49 5.69
N LYS A 193 -14.45 -6.00 6.39
CA LYS A 193 -15.23 -4.82 5.98
C LYS A 193 -14.36 -3.57 5.92
N GLY A 194 -13.56 -3.31 6.94
CA GLY A 194 -12.67 -2.16 7.04
C GLY A 194 -11.61 -2.11 5.94
N PHE A 195 -10.92 -3.21 5.69
CA PHE A 195 -9.95 -3.30 4.59
C PHE A 195 -10.62 -3.19 3.23
N GLY A 196 -11.77 -3.85 3.04
CA GLY A 196 -12.53 -3.74 1.79
C GLY A 196 -12.95 -2.30 1.51
N ALA A 197 -13.48 -1.60 2.51
CA ALA A 197 -13.90 -0.19 2.38
C ALA A 197 -12.71 0.75 2.12
N SER A 198 -11.60 0.58 2.84
CA SER A 198 -10.39 1.40 2.64
C SER A 198 -9.79 1.18 1.25
N ALA A 199 -9.71 -0.08 0.80
CA ALA A 199 -9.23 -0.41 -0.55
C ALA A 199 -10.15 0.15 -1.65
N ALA A 200 -11.47 0.08 -1.46
CA ALA A 200 -12.44 0.67 -2.39
C ALA A 200 -12.33 2.20 -2.45
N ALA A 201 -11.95 2.85 -1.34
CA ALA A 201 -11.80 4.30 -1.27
C ALA A 201 -10.52 4.81 -1.94
N ALA A 202 -9.39 4.11 -1.76
CA ALA A 202 -8.10 4.55 -2.31
C ALA A 202 -7.11 3.39 -2.44
N SER A 203 -7.25 2.59 -3.49
CA SER A 203 -6.21 1.64 -3.88
C SER A 203 -5.97 1.62 -5.38
N ILE A 204 -4.76 1.21 -5.75
CA ILE A 204 -4.41 0.82 -7.11
C ILE A 204 -4.02 -0.66 -7.13
N PRO A 205 -4.40 -1.43 -8.17
CA PRO A 205 -4.03 -2.83 -8.27
C PRO A 205 -2.51 -2.94 -8.43
N GLN A 206 -1.86 -3.93 -7.82
CA GLN A 206 -0.41 -4.18 -7.98
C GLN A 206 -0.10 -4.77 -9.37
N VAL A 207 0.64 -4.03 -10.21
CA VAL A 207 0.98 -4.45 -11.58
C VAL A 207 2.43 -4.91 -11.66
N GLY A 208 2.64 -6.22 -11.58
CA GLY A 208 3.98 -6.84 -11.55
C GLY A 208 4.90 -6.41 -12.69
N ALA A 209 4.39 -6.31 -13.92
CA ALA A 209 5.19 -5.89 -15.08
C ALA A 209 5.84 -4.51 -14.91
N ILE A 210 5.20 -3.59 -14.18
CA ILE A 210 5.73 -2.25 -13.90
C ILE A 210 6.62 -2.24 -12.64
N LEU A 211 6.30 -3.08 -11.65
CA LEU A 211 6.95 -3.01 -10.33
C LEU A 211 8.22 -3.87 -10.25
N ASN A 212 8.21 -5.03 -10.91
CA ASN A 212 9.28 -6.03 -10.93
C ASN A 212 10.35 -5.66 -11.99
N GLY A 213 11.01 -4.51 -11.79
CA GLY A 213 12.18 -4.12 -12.60
C GLY A 213 13.48 -4.81 -12.16
N PRO A 214 14.61 -4.54 -12.82
CA PRO A 214 15.93 -5.04 -12.42
C PRO A 214 16.31 -4.59 -11.01
N SER A 215 17.07 -5.42 -10.29
CA SER A 215 17.60 -5.07 -8.96
C SER A 215 18.26 -3.69 -8.94
N GLY A 216 17.99 -2.91 -7.90
CA GLY A 216 18.46 -1.53 -7.71
C GLY A 216 17.68 -0.48 -8.50
N THR A 217 16.86 -0.88 -9.47
CA THR A 217 15.99 0.01 -10.27
C THR A 217 14.54 -0.45 -10.34
N SER A 218 14.19 -1.54 -9.64
CA SER A 218 12.80 -1.93 -9.44
C SER A 218 12.06 -0.88 -8.62
N TYR A 219 10.72 -0.89 -8.67
CA TYR A 219 9.95 -0.08 -7.72
C TYR A 219 10.29 -0.47 -6.27
N TRP A 220 10.44 -1.78 -6.03
CA TRP A 220 10.67 -2.36 -4.71
C TRP A 220 11.97 -1.90 -4.06
N ASP A 221 13.01 -1.63 -4.86
CA ASP A 221 14.30 -1.12 -4.37
C ASP A 221 14.32 0.41 -4.31
N SER A 222 13.79 1.07 -5.34
CA SER A 222 13.88 2.53 -5.47
C SER A 222 12.98 3.27 -4.48
N ALA A 223 11.82 2.71 -4.13
CA ALA A 223 10.88 3.29 -3.17
C ALA A 223 11.49 3.45 -1.76
N PRO A 224 11.98 2.39 -1.08
CA PRO A 224 12.62 2.54 0.22
C PRO A 224 13.91 3.37 0.15
N ALA A 225 14.70 3.25 -0.94
CA ALA A 225 15.92 4.04 -1.12
C ALA A 225 15.65 5.55 -1.15
N TYR A 226 14.54 6.00 -1.74
CA TYR A 226 14.13 7.40 -1.72
C TYR A 226 13.89 7.90 -0.28
N TRP A 227 13.16 7.13 0.53
CA TRP A 227 12.88 7.52 1.90
C TRP A 227 14.15 7.63 2.75
N THR A 228 15.06 6.66 2.64
CA THR A 228 16.36 6.72 3.31
C THR A 228 17.17 7.94 2.85
N ALA A 229 17.28 8.15 1.54
CA ALA A 229 18.02 9.26 0.97
C ALA A 229 17.54 10.63 1.50
N VAL A 230 16.23 10.83 1.62
CA VAL A 230 15.67 12.12 2.00
C VAL A 230 15.56 12.28 3.52
N LEU A 231 15.04 11.27 4.22
CA LEU A 231 14.69 11.36 5.64
C LEU A 231 15.84 11.00 6.58
N VAL A 232 16.84 10.26 6.08
CA VAL A 232 18.02 9.84 6.86
C VAL A 232 19.27 10.56 6.37
N ASP A 233 19.59 10.46 5.07
CA ASP A 233 20.83 11.04 4.51
C ASP A 233 20.75 12.56 4.30
N GLY A 234 19.58 13.16 4.45
CA GLY A 234 19.35 14.60 4.29
C GLY A 234 19.53 15.12 2.85
N LYS A 235 19.32 14.26 1.84
CA LYS A 235 19.38 14.66 0.43
C LYS A 235 18.16 15.49 0.04
N ASP A 236 18.32 16.31 -1.00
CA ASP A 236 17.24 17.18 -1.49
C ASP A 236 16.08 16.34 -2.07
N ALA A 237 14.90 16.49 -1.48
CA ALA A 237 13.71 15.72 -1.86
C ALA A 237 13.32 15.88 -3.34
N VAL A 238 13.49 17.07 -3.93
CA VAL A 238 13.13 17.30 -5.34
C VAL A 238 14.16 16.65 -6.27
N LYS A 239 15.45 16.72 -5.92
CA LYS A 239 16.52 16.06 -6.67
C LYS A 239 16.37 14.54 -6.65
N GLU A 240 16.10 13.95 -5.49
CA GLU A 240 15.87 12.50 -5.38
C GLU A 240 14.56 12.09 -6.06
N ALA A 241 13.51 12.92 -6.02
CA ALA A 241 12.26 12.68 -6.73
C ALA A 241 12.45 12.65 -8.25
N LYS A 242 13.35 13.47 -8.80
CA LYS A 242 13.71 13.44 -10.23
C LYS A 242 14.40 12.13 -10.63
N LYS A 243 15.22 11.55 -9.74
CA LYS A 243 15.81 10.22 -9.99
C LYS A 243 14.72 9.15 -9.94
N LEU A 244 13.88 9.18 -8.90
CA LEU A 244 12.80 8.24 -8.68
C LEU A 244 11.82 8.21 -9.87
N VAL A 245 11.38 9.37 -10.36
CA VAL A 245 10.47 9.43 -11.52
C VAL A 245 11.11 8.89 -12.79
N SER A 246 12.44 9.05 -12.95
CA SER A 246 13.16 8.49 -14.09
C SER A 246 13.12 6.96 -14.06
N ILE A 247 13.36 6.38 -12.88
CA ILE A 247 13.29 4.93 -12.65
C ILE A 247 11.87 4.41 -12.94
N TRP A 248 10.85 4.99 -12.32
CA TRP A 248 9.47 4.51 -12.48
C TRP A 248 8.95 4.67 -13.91
N ARG A 249 9.37 5.72 -14.64
CA ARG A 249 9.10 5.86 -16.08
C ARG A 249 9.78 4.79 -16.90
N ALA A 250 11.03 4.43 -16.57
CA ALA A 250 11.74 3.37 -17.26
C ALA A 250 11.02 2.02 -17.07
N ASN A 251 10.60 1.72 -15.85
CA ASN A 251 9.86 0.48 -15.56
C ASN A 251 8.51 0.45 -16.27
N LEU A 252 7.77 1.57 -16.29
CA LEU A 252 6.52 1.67 -17.04
C LEU A 252 6.73 1.44 -18.55
N ARG A 253 7.80 1.98 -19.14
CA ARG A 253 8.14 1.74 -20.55
C ARG A 253 8.52 0.28 -20.83
N ALA A 254 9.28 -0.35 -19.94
CA ALA A 254 9.65 -1.75 -20.08
C ALA A 254 8.43 -2.68 -20.08
N ALA A 255 7.35 -2.30 -19.38
CA ALA A 255 6.11 -3.05 -19.30
C ALA A 255 5.16 -2.87 -20.51
N TYR A 256 5.49 -2.05 -21.52
CA TYR A 256 4.52 -1.66 -22.56
C TYR A 256 3.94 -2.82 -23.37
N SER A 257 4.68 -3.90 -23.57
CA SER A 257 4.22 -5.11 -24.26
C SER A 257 3.18 -5.90 -23.46
N ASP A 258 3.16 -5.71 -22.14
CA ASP A 258 2.35 -6.49 -21.20
C ASP A 258 1.07 -5.74 -20.80
N LEU A 259 0.88 -4.52 -21.31
CA LEU A 259 -0.17 -3.56 -20.96
C LEU A 259 -1.04 -3.18 -22.14
#